data_AF-A0A3B3T5S4-F1
#
_entry.id   AF-A0A3B3T5S4-F1
#
_cell.length_a   1.000
_cell.length_b   1.000
_cell.length_c   1.000
_cell.angle_alpha   90.00
_cell.angle_beta   90.00
_cell.angle_gamma   90.00
#
_symmetry.space_group_name_H-M   'P 1'
#
loop_
_entity.id
_entity.type
_entity.pdbx_description
1 polymer ?
#
loop_
_entity_poly.entity_id
_entity_poly.type
_entity_poly.pdbx_seq_one_letter_code
_entity_poly.pdbx_strand_id
1 'polypeptide(L)'
;MILTLALLVIVGSVCLVHSSYPPTLVMDMAKILAQNYCYPERLEGIIEAIEAARSNTDILNIPDPNAVAMALSAGMASTIGDSRLLITYEPDFIPKATPVLSSVPPEYLISIIKKSVQVEVLENNIGYFRIDHIIGEDIAEKIGPLLVENIWNKVLLTSAMILDLRHTASGELSGVPYIVSYFSNAEPPTCISTVYDRPSNTTVEFRSLPELLGKRYGVSKDLIILTSKNTRGVAEDVAYAMKNMKRATIVGERTAGGSLKIEKLRVGETGFYFTMPTASVRSPITGESWEVKGVTPCIEVDAGDALETAVKIINLRSTIPVIVQEASVLVAEKYAFTQIAEDVSQKLLDLLENGTYSMINSETELEARLSADLKELSGDKFILFIFLMVRASFQTDILENNVGLLRFDMFGDFEQVAPIAKIIVENVWNKVVNTTALVIDLRNNVGGYTSTISGFCSYFFDGNKQILLDTLYNRPSETLKEMWTLSRLTGERYGEKKGLIILTSAATMGAAEEFVYIMKKLGRATVIGEVTRGGCHPPETFRVADSDVYLSVPVTRSDALQDHGWEGVGISPHIPASADAALDTAKELLNEHFGGQK
;
A
#
# COMPACT_ATOMS: atom_id res chain seq x y z
N MET A 1 -27.60 -26.35 -26.33
CA MET A 1 -27.84 -25.07 -25.61
C MET A 1 -29.17 -24.48 -26.11
N ILE A 2 -30.24 -25.28 -25.97
CA ILE A 2 -31.63 -24.97 -26.33
C ILE A 2 -32.41 -25.36 -25.08
N LEU A 3 -32.32 -24.56 -24.03
CA LEU A 3 -33.08 -24.77 -22.80
C LEU A 3 -32.90 -23.52 -21.92
N THR A 4 -33.78 -22.53 -22.10
CA THR A 4 -34.19 -21.50 -21.12
C THR A 4 -35.10 -20.43 -21.78
N LEU A 5 -36.04 -20.87 -22.64
CA LEU A 5 -37.11 -20.00 -23.16
C LEU A 5 -38.50 -20.43 -22.64
N ALA A 6 -38.56 -20.97 -21.43
CA ALA A 6 -39.78 -21.47 -20.83
C ALA A 6 -39.85 -21.07 -19.36
N LEU A 7 -40.24 -19.82 -19.08
CA LEU A 7 -40.85 -19.47 -17.80
C LEU A 7 -41.60 -18.13 -17.90
N LEU A 8 -42.93 -18.18 -18.06
CA LEU A 8 -43.91 -17.30 -17.38
C LEU A 8 -45.32 -17.59 -17.89
N VAL A 9 -46.05 -18.43 -17.16
CA VAL A 9 -47.51 -18.59 -17.27
C VAL A 9 -48.09 -18.36 -15.88
N ILE A 10 -48.76 -17.23 -15.65
CA ILE A 10 -49.81 -17.08 -14.63
C ILE A 10 -50.91 -16.15 -15.17
N VAL A 11 -52.16 -16.59 -14.98
CA VAL A 11 -53.43 -16.15 -15.57
C VAL A 11 -54.05 -14.95 -14.83
N GLY A 12 -54.72 -14.05 -15.57
CA GLY A 12 -55.70 -13.10 -15.04
C GLY A 12 -56.54 -12.46 -16.14
N SER A 13 -57.80 -12.88 -16.28
CA SER A 13 -58.77 -12.34 -17.25
C SER A 13 -59.28 -10.96 -16.83
N VAL A 14 -58.91 -9.90 -17.55
CA VAL A 14 -59.50 -8.55 -17.44
C VAL A 14 -59.57 -7.90 -18.83
N CYS A 15 -60.67 -7.16 -19.08
CA CYS A 15 -61.06 -6.47 -20.30
C CYS A 15 -59.93 -6.01 -21.24
N LEU A 16 -59.96 -6.54 -22.46
CA LEU A 16 -59.11 -6.20 -23.60
C LEU A 16 -59.33 -4.76 -24.07
N VAL A 17 -58.50 -3.83 -23.59
CA VAL A 17 -58.08 -2.69 -24.41
C VAL A 17 -56.88 -3.20 -25.22
N HIS A 18 -57.09 -3.56 -26.48
CA HIS A 18 -56.03 -4.02 -27.38
C HIS A 18 -55.05 -2.88 -27.66
N SER A 19 -53.95 -2.81 -26.92
CA SER A 19 -52.71 -2.24 -27.43
C SER A 19 -51.95 -3.36 -28.15
N SER A 20 -52.38 -3.72 -29.36
CA SER A 20 -51.58 -4.64 -30.18
C SER A 20 -50.33 -3.89 -30.63
N TYR A 21 -49.20 -4.12 -29.97
CA TYR A 21 -47.92 -3.58 -30.44
C TYR A 21 -47.65 -4.04 -31.87
N PRO A 22 -46.88 -3.27 -32.67
CA PRO A 22 -46.51 -3.70 -34.00
C PRO A 22 -45.85 -5.08 -33.92
N PRO A 23 -46.23 -6.05 -34.77
CA PRO A 23 -45.61 -7.37 -34.78
C PRO A 23 -44.11 -7.29 -35.17
N THR A 24 -43.66 -6.15 -35.71
CA THR A 24 -42.27 -5.87 -36.03
C THR A 24 -41.43 -5.37 -34.85
N LEU A 25 -42.04 -5.02 -33.70
CA LEU A 25 -41.35 -4.35 -32.60
C LEU A 25 -40.06 -5.07 -32.16
N VAL A 26 -40.14 -6.38 -31.97
CA VAL A 26 -39.01 -7.23 -31.56
C VAL A 26 -37.93 -7.28 -32.65
N MET A 27 -38.35 -7.35 -33.92
CA MET A 27 -37.43 -7.37 -35.07
C MET A 27 -36.74 -6.02 -35.27
N ASP A 28 -37.46 -4.92 -35.06
CA ASP A 28 -36.91 -3.57 -35.13
C ASP A 28 -35.86 -3.35 -34.03
N MET A 29 -36.14 -3.84 -32.81
CA MET A 29 -35.15 -3.85 -31.72
C MET A 29 -33.91 -4.71 -32.04
N ALA A 30 -34.11 -5.91 -32.60
CA ALA A 30 -33.02 -6.79 -33.00
C ALA A 30 -32.12 -6.15 -34.07
N LYS A 31 -32.73 -5.47 -35.04
CA LYS A 31 -32.00 -4.71 -36.07
C LYS A 31 -31.20 -3.56 -35.46
N ILE A 32 -31.80 -2.79 -34.54
CA ILE A 32 -31.10 -1.71 -33.83
C ILE A 32 -29.89 -2.28 -33.06
N LEU A 33 -30.08 -3.39 -32.33
CA LEU A 33 -29.00 -4.06 -31.60
C LEU A 33 -27.87 -4.50 -32.54
N ALA A 34 -28.20 -5.23 -33.61
CA ALA A 34 -27.23 -5.75 -34.56
C ALA A 34 -26.40 -4.64 -35.23
N GLN A 35 -27.01 -3.48 -35.48
CA GLN A 35 -26.36 -2.34 -36.15
C GLN A 35 -25.54 -1.45 -35.22
N ASN A 36 -25.84 -1.42 -33.91
CA ASN A 36 -25.30 -0.39 -33.01
C ASN A 36 -24.54 -0.94 -31.81
N TYR A 37 -24.69 -2.21 -31.40
CA TYR A 37 -24.01 -2.74 -30.23
C TYR A 37 -22.51 -3.00 -30.45
N CYS A 38 -21.66 -2.44 -29.58
CA CYS A 38 -20.21 -2.42 -29.77
C CYS A 38 -19.46 -3.74 -29.60
N TYR A 39 -20.12 -4.83 -29.20
CA TYR A 39 -19.55 -6.18 -29.14
C TYR A 39 -20.32 -7.14 -30.06
N PRO A 40 -20.17 -7.02 -31.39
CA PRO A 40 -20.89 -7.88 -32.34
C PRO A 40 -20.59 -9.37 -32.14
N GLU A 41 -19.41 -9.72 -31.63
CA GLU A 41 -19.02 -11.09 -31.30
C GLU A 41 -19.93 -11.73 -30.24
N ARG A 42 -20.58 -10.93 -29.40
CA ARG A 42 -21.53 -11.43 -28.39
C ARG A 42 -22.94 -11.65 -28.94
N LEU A 43 -23.19 -11.29 -30.20
CA LEU A 43 -24.49 -11.43 -30.86
C LEU A 43 -24.60 -12.69 -31.73
N GLU A 44 -23.52 -13.46 -31.87
CA GLU A 44 -23.49 -14.68 -32.69
C GLU A 44 -24.57 -15.68 -32.26
N GLY A 45 -25.44 -16.08 -33.19
CA GLY A 45 -26.55 -17.00 -32.93
C GLY A 45 -27.75 -16.37 -32.20
N ILE A 46 -27.60 -15.18 -31.60
CA ILE A 46 -28.68 -14.49 -30.88
C ILE A 46 -29.64 -13.83 -31.87
N ILE A 47 -29.11 -13.18 -32.90
CA ILE A 47 -29.95 -12.55 -33.92
C ILE A 47 -30.76 -13.61 -34.66
N GLU A 48 -30.12 -14.71 -35.07
CA GLU A 48 -30.77 -15.84 -35.72
C GLU A 48 -31.83 -16.49 -34.82
N ALA A 49 -31.59 -16.57 -33.50
CA ALA A 49 -32.57 -17.05 -32.55
C ALA A 49 -33.76 -16.10 -32.40
N ILE A 50 -33.55 -14.79 -32.41
CA ILE A 50 -34.63 -13.79 -32.40
C ILE A 50 -35.45 -13.87 -33.69
N GLU A 51 -34.78 -14.00 -34.85
CA GLU A 51 -35.45 -14.17 -36.15
C GLU A 51 -36.25 -15.47 -36.22
N ALA A 52 -35.71 -16.58 -35.71
CA ALA A 52 -36.38 -17.87 -35.63
C ALA A 52 -37.58 -17.84 -34.67
N ALA A 53 -37.52 -17.01 -33.63
CA ALA A 53 -38.59 -16.81 -32.64
C ALA A 53 -39.63 -15.75 -33.06
N ARG A 54 -39.61 -15.25 -34.31
CA ARG A 54 -40.53 -14.20 -34.81
C ARG A 54 -42.02 -14.50 -34.61
N SER A 55 -42.41 -15.77 -34.51
CA SER A 55 -43.79 -16.20 -34.25
C SER A 55 -44.16 -16.27 -32.76
N ASN A 56 -43.20 -16.20 -31.85
CA ASN A 56 -43.41 -16.17 -30.40
C ASN A 56 -43.77 -14.74 -29.97
N THR A 57 -45.07 -14.47 -29.92
CA THR A 57 -45.63 -13.15 -29.61
C THR A 57 -46.18 -13.05 -28.19
N ASP A 58 -45.90 -14.04 -27.34
CA ASP A 58 -46.46 -14.11 -25.97
C ASP A 58 -46.07 -12.89 -25.13
N ILE A 59 -44.85 -12.37 -25.32
CA ILE A 59 -44.37 -11.15 -24.66
C ILE A 59 -45.08 -9.88 -25.16
N LEU A 60 -45.58 -9.88 -26.40
CA LEU A 60 -46.33 -8.77 -26.98
C LEU A 60 -47.81 -8.78 -26.58
N ASN A 61 -48.28 -9.86 -25.93
CA ASN A 61 -49.64 -9.92 -25.37
C ASN A 61 -49.75 -9.23 -24.00
N ILE A 62 -48.64 -8.75 -23.43
CA ILE A 62 -48.61 -8.01 -22.16
C ILE A 62 -49.21 -6.61 -22.37
N PRO A 63 -50.34 -6.23 -21.72
CA PRO A 63 -51.00 -4.97 -22.00
C PRO A 63 -50.21 -3.72 -21.57
N ASP A 64 -49.37 -3.84 -20.55
CA ASP A 64 -48.56 -2.72 -20.04
C ASP A 64 -47.22 -2.62 -20.79
N PRO A 65 -46.95 -1.50 -21.50
CA PRO A 65 -45.71 -1.33 -22.26
C PRO A 65 -44.46 -1.26 -21.38
N ASN A 66 -44.59 -0.84 -20.12
CA ASN A 66 -43.46 -0.87 -19.19
C ASN A 66 -43.11 -2.32 -18.80
N ALA A 67 -44.12 -3.15 -18.57
CA ALA A 67 -43.93 -4.58 -18.33
C ALA A 67 -43.27 -5.29 -19.53
N VAL A 68 -43.65 -4.95 -20.77
CA VAL A 68 -42.97 -5.42 -21.99
C VAL A 68 -41.50 -4.99 -22.00
N ALA A 69 -41.22 -3.70 -21.77
CA ALA A 69 -39.86 -3.16 -21.76
C ALA A 69 -38.97 -3.84 -20.70
N MET A 70 -39.50 -4.06 -19.49
CA MET A 70 -38.80 -4.77 -18.41
C MET A 70 -38.51 -6.23 -18.77
N ALA A 71 -39.50 -6.96 -19.31
CA ALA A 71 -39.33 -8.35 -19.70
C ALA A 71 -38.29 -8.51 -20.82
N LEU A 72 -38.33 -7.64 -21.84
CA LEU A 72 -37.35 -7.64 -22.92
C LEU A 72 -35.94 -7.27 -22.43
N SER A 73 -35.83 -6.30 -21.53
CA SER A 73 -34.55 -5.93 -20.90
C SER A 73 -33.95 -7.09 -20.11
N ALA A 74 -34.75 -7.76 -19.28
CA ALA A 74 -34.29 -8.91 -18.49
C ALA A 74 -33.86 -10.08 -19.38
N GLY A 75 -34.65 -10.38 -20.43
CA GLY A 75 -34.30 -11.40 -21.42
C GLY A 75 -32.96 -11.10 -22.10
N MET A 76 -32.79 -9.87 -22.58
CA MET A 76 -31.57 -9.43 -23.26
C MET A 76 -30.35 -9.47 -22.34
N ALA A 77 -30.46 -8.92 -21.12
CA ALA A 77 -29.39 -8.92 -20.13
C ALA A 77 -28.96 -10.35 -19.76
N SER A 78 -29.91 -11.28 -19.61
CA SER A 78 -29.61 -12.68 -19.30
C SER A 78 -28.93 -13.43 -20.44
N THR A 79 -29.25 -13.09 -21.70
CA THR A 79 -28.73 -13.79 -22.87
C THR A 79 -27.37 -13.24 -23.31
N ILE A 80 -27.19 -11.92 -23.30
CA ILE A 80 -25.94 -11.25 -23.74
C ILE A 80 -24.96 -11.04 -22.60
N GLY A 81 -25.43 -11.03 -21.34
CA GLY A 81 -24.59 -10.76 -20.18
C GLY A 81 -24.06 -9.33 -20.11
N ASP A 82 -24.77 -8.36 -20.72
CA ASP A 82 -24.46 -6.94 -20.63
C ASP A 82 -25.63 -6.17 -20.03
N SER A 83 -25.45 -5.70 -18.79
CA SER A 83 -26.45 -4.95 -18.02
C SER A 83 -26.72 -3.55 -18.56
N ARG A 84 -25.90 -3.05 -19.49
CA ARG A 84 -26.08 -1.74 -20.12
C ARG A 84 -27.13 -1.77 -21.23
N LEU A 85 -27.55 -2.95 -21.66
CA LEU A 85 -28.63 -3.14 -22.63
C LEU A 85 -29.97 -2.96 -21.91
N LEU A 86 -30.63 -1.84 -22.17
CA LEU A 86 -31.88 -1.48 -21.52
C LEU A 86 -32.93 -1.06 -22.54
N ILE A 87 -34.12 -1.63 -22.44
CA ILE A 87 -35.30 -1.24 -23.21
C ILE A 87 -36.24 -0.50 -22.27
N THR A 88 -36.70 0.67 -22.68
CA THR A 88 -37.63 1.52 -21.93
C THR A 88 -38.82 1.92 -22.79
N TYR A 89 -39.95 2.24 -22.15
CA TYR A 89 -41.09 2.84 -22.81
C TYR A 89 -41.27 4.28 -22.31
N GLU A 90 -41.00 5.25 -23.17
CA GLU A 90 -40.97 6.68 -22.84
C GLU A 90 -41.65 7.49 -23.97
N PRO A 91 -42.99 7.48 -24.08
CA PRO A 91 -43.72 8.05 -25.22
C PRO A 91 -43.55 9.56 -25.35
N ASP A 92 -43.27 10.26 -24.24
CA ASP A 92 -43.06 11.71 -24.19
C ASP A 92 -41.57 12.07 -24.04
N PHE A 93 -40.65 11.16 -24.38
CA PHE A 93 -39.21 11.42 -24.27
C PHE A 93 -38.78 12.51 -25.25
N ILE A 94 -38.32 13.62 -24.71
CA ILE A 94 -37.66 14.68 -25.47
C ILE A 94 -36.16 14.57 -25.18
N PRO A 95 -35.32 14.27 -26.19
CA PRO A 95 -33.87 14.24 -26.01
C PRO A 95 -33.39 15.59 -25.48
N LYS A 96 -32.77 15.58 -24.31
CA LYS A 96 -32.16 16.80 -23.76
C LYS A 96 -30.91 17.10 -24.60
N ALA A 97 -30.91 18.24 -25.29
CA ALA A 97 -29.71 18.70 -25.99
C ALA A 97 -28.59 18.90 -24.97
N THR A 98 -27.48 18.18 -25.14
CA THR A 98 -26.29 18.37 -24.31
C THR A 98 -25.62 19.68 -24.70
N PRO A 99 -25.42 20.63 -23.78
CA PRO A 99 -24.69 21.86 -24.08
C PRO A 99 -23.27 21.51 -24.53
N VAL A 100 -22.86 21.97 -25.71
CA VAL A 100 -21.50 21.76 -26.22
C VAL A 100 -20.62 22.93 -25.78
N LEU A 101 -19.55 22.66 -25.02
CA LEU A 101 -18.64 23.69 -24.51
C LEU A 101 -18.04 24.56 -25.63
N SER A 102 -17.80 23.99 -26.82
CA SER A 102 -17.26 24.72 -27.98
C SER A 102 -18.16 25.87 -28.47
N SER A 103 -19.44 25.90 -28.09
CA SER A 103 -20.39 26.98 -28.41
C SER A 103 -20.30 28.19 -27.46
N VAL A 104 -19.54 28.07 -26.37
CA VAL A 104 -19.33 29.15 -25.39
C VAL A 104 -18.22 30.08 -25.91
N PRO A 105 -18.40 31.43 -25.82
CA PRO A 105 -17.36 32.36 -26.24
C PRO A 105 -16.04 32.18 -25.47
N PRO A 106 -14.87 32.38 -26.10
CA PRO A 106 -13.55 32.14 -25.52
C PRO A 106 -13.32 32.80 -24.15
N GLU A 107 -13.84 34.01 -23.94
CA GLU A 107 -13.72 34.75 -22.69
C GLU A 107 -14.39 34.07 -21.50
N TYR A 108 -15.51 33.38 -21.72
CA TYR A 108 -16.22 32.64 -20.67
C TYR A 108 -15.59 31.25 -20.45
N LEU A 109 -15.05 30.62 -21.49
CA LEU A 109 -14.34 29.34 -21.40
C LEU A 109 -13.17 29.41 -20.42
N ILE A 110 -12.39 30.50 -20.43
CA ILE A 110 -11.28 30.70 -19.48
C ILE A 110 -11.77 30.66 -18.04
N SER A 111 -12.91 31.29 -17.75
CA SER A 111 -13.47 31.34 -16.40
C SER A 111 -14.01 29.98 -15.92
N ILE A 112 -14.60 29.21 -16.84
CA ILE A 112 -15.10 27.85 -16.57
C ILE A 112 -13.90 26.93 -16.29
N ILE A 113 -12.86 27.02 -17.10
CA ILE A 113 -11.71 26.13 -17.02
C ILE A 113 -10.85 26.44 -15.79
N LYS A 114 -10.69 27.72 -15.42
CA LYS A 114 -10.08 28.11 -14.14
C LYS A 114 -10.83 27.56 -12.92
N LYS A 115 -12.15 27.34 -13.03
CA LYS A 115 -12.96 26.75 -11.95
C LYS A 115 -12.94 25.22 -11.97
N SER A 116 -12.58 24.60 -13.10
CA SER A 116 -12.50 23.14 -13.26
C SER A 116 -11.08 22.59 -13.06
N VAL A 117 -10.11 23.44 -12.69
CA VAL A 117 -8.74 23.03 -12.40
C VAL A 117 -8.23 23.70 -11.14
N GLN A 118 -7.45 22.97 -10.36
CA GLN A 118 -6.71 23.50 -9.21
C GLN A 118 -5.23 23.13 -9.37
N VAL A 119 -4.35 24.08 -9.14
CA VAL A 119 -2.90 23.92 -9.33
C VAL A 119 -2.18 24.53 -8.14
N GLU A 120 -1.31 23.74 -7.54
CA GLU A 120 -0.53 24.13 -6.37
C GLU A 120 0.85 23.46 -6.40
N VAL A 121 1.83 24.06 -5.73
CA VAL A 121 3.10 23.39 -5.41
C VAL A 121 3.10 23.16 -3.90
N LEU A 122 3.00 21.89 -3.51
CA LEU A 122 2.99 21.46 -2.12
C LEU A 122 4.41 21.51 -1.54
N GLU A 123 4.52 21.21 -0.24
CA GLU A 123 5.81 21.00 0.42
C GLU A 123 6.67 19.97 -0.33
N ASN A 124 8.00 20.10 -0.19
CA ASN A 124 8.99 19.28 -0.90
C ASN A 124 8.93 19.37 -2.44
N ASN A 125 8.42 20.50 -2.98
CA ASN A 125 8.39 20.79 -4.41
C ASN A 125 7.56 19.75 -5.21
N ILE A 126 6.44 19.32 -4.65
CA ILE A 126 5.50 18.38 -5.30
C ILE A 126 4.40 19.17 -6.01
N GLY A 127 4.23 18.98 -7.32
CA GLY A 127 3.15 19.59 -8.08
C GLY A 127 1.83 18.89 -7.77
N TYR A 128 0.80 19.64 -7.44
CA TYR A 128 -0.57 19.15 -7.33
C TYR A 128 -1.40 19.77 -8.46
N PHE A 129 -2.03 18.92 -9.27
CA PHE A 129 -2.86 19.33 -10.39
C PHE A 129 -4.17 18.55 -10.40
N ARG A 130 -5.27 19.22 -10.06
CA ARG A 130 -6.62 18.67 -10.12
C ARG A 130 -7.31 19.05 -11.41
N ILE A 131 -8.02 18.09 -12.02
CA ILE A 131 -8.80 18.29 -13.24
C ILE A 131 -10.22 17.75 -13.00
N ASP A 132 -11.22 18.61 -12.98
CA ASP A 132 -12.63 18.19 -12.81
C ASP A 132 -13.32 17.86 -14.13
N HIS A 133 -12.75 18.32 -15.25
CA HIS A 133 -13.25 18.08 -16.61
C HIS A 133 -12.09 17.98 -17.62
N ILE A 134 -12.05 16.90 -18.40
CA ILE A 134 -11.06 16.73 -19.47
C ILE A 134 -11.55 17.45 -20.73
N ILE A 135 -10.91 18.58 -21.08
CA ILE A 135 -11.24 19.37 -22.27
C ILE A 135 -10.87 18.64 -23.56
N GLY A 136 -11.69 18.78 -24.60
CA GLY A 136 -11.38 18.25 -25.93
C GLY A 136 -10.34 19.06 -26.70
N GLU A 137 -9.87 18.48 -27.81
CA GLU A 137 -8.89 19.07 -28.73
C GLU A 137 -9.26 20.49 -29.18
N ASP A 138 -10.49 20.72 -29.67
CA ASP A 138 -10.96 22.03 -30.13
C ASP A 138 -10.77 23.14 -29.08
N ILE A 139 -10.95 22.81 -27.80
CA ILE A 139 -10.80 23.75 -26.68
C ILE A 139 -9.32 23.88 -26.32
N ALA A 140 -8.59 22.76 -26.28
CA ALA A 140 -7.15 22.73 -26.01
C ALA A 140 -6.37 23.57 -27.01
N GLU A 141 -6.73 23.58 -28.30
CA GLU A 141 -6.11 24.43 -29.32
C GLU A 141 -6.39 25.92 -29.11
N LYS A 142 -7.64 26.27 -28.77
CA LYS A 142 -8.06 27.68 -28.61
C LYS A 142 -7.45 28.36 -27.40
N ILE A 143 -7.34 27.64 -26.27
CA ILE A 143 -6.89 28.22 -25.00
C ILE A 143 -5.57 27.62 -24.47
N GLY A 144 -4.95 26.72 -25.23
CA GLY A 144 -3.69 26.05 -24.88
C GLY A 144 -2.58 27.00 -24.40
N PRO A 145 -2.31 28.14 -25.08
CA PRO A 145 -1.29 29.08 -24.63
C PRO A 145 -1.54 29.59 -23.21
N LEU A 146 -2.80 29.87 -22.85
CA LEU A 146 -3.17 30.31 -21.52
C LEU A 146 -3.02 29.21 -20.48
N LEU A 147 -3.36 27.95 -20.83
CA LEU A 147 -3.14 26.80 -19.94
C LEU A 147 -1.64 26.58 -19.69
N VAL A 148 -0.81 26.70 -20.73
CA VAL A 148 0.64 26.57 -20.58
C VAL A 148 1.19 27.64 -19.65
N GLU A 149 0.85 28.90 -19.92
CA GLU A 149 1.34 30.05 -19.15
C GLU A 149 0.87 30.04 -17.69
N ASN A 150 -0.43 29.78 -17.46
CA ASN A 150 -1.05 30.03 -16.15
C ASN A 150 -1.18 28.79 -15.26
N ILE A 151 -1.06 27.59 -15.84
CA ILE A 151 -1.21 26.31 -15.13
C ILE A 151 0.07 25.50 -15.27
N TRP A 152 0.43 25.10 -16.48
CA TRP A 152 1.49 24.13 -16.70
C TRP A 152 2.85 24.62 -16.23
N ASN A 153 3.23 25.85 -16.59
CA ASN A 153 4.54 26.42 -16.23
C ASN A 153 4.76 26.54 -14.71
N LYS A 154 3.69 26.60 -13.90
CA LYS A 154 3.79 26.65 -12.43
C LYS A 154 4.28 25.35 -11.84
N VAL A 155 3.88 24.22 -12.43
CA VAL A 155 4.19 22.89 -11.94
C VAL A 155 5.26 22.18 -12.77
N LEU A 156 5.67 22.72 -13.91
CA LEU A 156 6.66 22.10 -14.79
C LEU A 156 8.00 21.77 -14.08
N LEU A 157 8.42 22.64 -13.15
CA LEU A 157 9.71 22.52 -12.44
C LEU A 157 9.64 21.72 -11.13
N THR A 158 8.48 21.17 -10.76
CA THR A 158 8.36 20.32 -9.56
C THR A 158 9.14 19.01 -9.72
N SER A 159 9.51 18.38 -8.60
CA SER A 159 10.25 17.11 -8.59
C SER A 159 9.33 15.91 -8.86
N ALA A 160 8.08 15.99 -8.43
CA ALA A 160 7.04 14.98 -8.59
C ALA A 160 5.67 15.62 -8.87
N MET A 161 4.74 14.86 -9.44
CA MET A 161 3.39 15.32 -9.79
C MET A 161 2.33 14.42 -9.18
N ILE A 162 1.30 15.03 -8.60
CA ILE A 162 0.04 14.40 -8.21
C ILE A 162 -1.04 14.95 -9.14
N LEU A 163 -1.59 14.09 -9.99
CA LEU A 163 -2.74 14.38 -10.84
C LEU A 163 -4.02 13.90 -10.15
N ASP A 164 -4.84 14.82 -9.67
CA ASP A 164 -6.04 14.50 -8.92
C ASP A 164 -7.26 14.38 -9.85
N LEU A 165 -7.72 13.14 -10.05
CA LEU A 165 -8.90 12.81 -10.84
C LEU A 165 -10.08 12.34 -9.98
N ARG A 166 -10.03 12.51 -8.65
CA ARG A 166 -11.07 12.05 -7.72
C ARG A 166 -12.45 12.65 -8.01
N HIS A 167 -12.48 13.82 -8.63
CA HIS A 167 -13.71 14.55 -8.95
C HIS A 167 -14.04 14.60 -10.46
N THR A 168 -13.24 13.94 -11.30
CA THR A 168 -13.40 13.96 -12.75
C THR A 168 -14.49 12.99 -13.20
N ALA A 169 -15.68 13.50 -13.48
CA ALA A 169 -16.82 12.71 -13.94
C ALA A 169 -17.25 13.01 -15.39
N SER A 170 -16.52 13.91 -16.07
CA SER A 170 -16.87 14.35 -17.42
C SER A 170 -15.63 14.74 -18.22
N GLY A 171 -15.77 14.72 -19.55
CA GLY A 171 -14.72 15.15 -20.46
C GLY A 171 -14.89 14.59 -21.86
N GLU A 172 -13.96 14.95 -22.74
CA GLU A 172 -13.94 14.55 -24.14
C GLU A 172 -12.73 13.65 -24.42
N LEU A 173 -12.93 12.60 -25.22
CA LEU A 173 -11.90 11.61 -25.51
C LEU A 173 -10.71 12.20 -26.29
N SER A 174 -10.96 13.21 -27.13
CA SER A 174 -9.92 13.93 -27.87
C SER A 174 -8.92 14.66 -26.97
N GLY A 175 -9.25 14.90 -25.69
CA GLY A 175 -8.34 15.46 -24.70
C GLY A 175 -7.34 14.48 -24.09
N VAL A 176 -7.62 13.17 -24.14
CA VAL A 176 -6.77 12.14 -23.54
C VAL A 176 -5.34 12.13 -24.13
N PRO A 177 -5.14 12.19 -25.47
CA PRO A 177 -3.83 12.36 -26.08
C PRO A 177 -2.99 13.50 -25.51
N TYR A 178 -3.60 14.65 -25.25
CA TYR A 178 -2.90 15.82 -24.72
C TYR A 178 -2.35 15.55 -23.32
N ILE A 179 -3.20 15.06 -22.41
CA ILE A 179 -2.77 14.75 -21.03
C ILE A 179 -1.65 13.72 -21.06
N VAL A 180 -1.84 12.63 -21.82
CA VAL A 180 -0.84 11.56 -21.86
C VAL A 180 0.50 12.05 -22.40
N SER A 181 0.48 12.84 -23.48
CA SER A 181 1.71 13.36 -24.07
C SER A 181 2.57 14.17 -23.10
N TYR A 182 1.99 15.00 -22.22
CA TYR A 182 2.80 15.79 -21.28
C TYR A 182 3.65 14.93 -20.34
N PHE A 183 3.29 13.66 -20.12
CA PHE A 183 3.99 12.72 -19.24
C PHE A 183 4.70 11.57 -19.99
N SER A 184 4.74 11.60 -21.31
CA SER A 184 5.34 10.56 -22.17
C SER A 184 6.50 11.10 -22.99
N ASN A 185 7.32 10.19 -23.54
CA ASN A 185 8.32 10.54 -24.56
C ASN A 185 7.64 11.08 -25.83
N ALA A 186 8.36 11.93 -26.58
CA ALA A 186 7.86 12.45 -27.85
C ALA A 186 7.80 11.37 -28.93
N GLU A 187 8.83 10.52 -28.98
CA GLU A 187 8.99 9.49 -29.98
C GLU A 187 9.40 8.16 -29.33
N PRO A 188 8.83 7.02 -29.78
CA PRO A 188 7.70 6.92 -30.72
C PRO A 188 6.35 7.29 -30.06
N PRO A 189 5.36 7.81 -30.83
CA PRO A 189 4.00 8.01 -30.36
C PRO A 189 3.41 6.75 -29.73
N THR A 190 3.11 6.85 -28.44
CA THR A 190 2.55 5.74 -27.66
C THR A 190 1.09 5.58 -28.00
N CYS A 191 0.67 4.36 -28.34
CA CYS A 191 -0.75 4.03 -28.48
C CYS A 191 -1.37 3.98 -27.07
N ILE A 192 -2.34 4.85 -26.82
CA ILE A 192 -2.97 5.04 -25.52
C ILE A 192 -4.14 4.07 -25.39
N SER A 193 -5.05 4.13 -26.36
CA SER A 193 -6.25 3.33 -26.43
C SER A 193 -6.72 3.16 -27.87
N THR A 194 -7.50 2.12 -28.12
CA THR A 194 -8.15 1.87 -29.41
C THR A 194 -9.66 1.90 -29.20
N VAL A 195 -10.35 2.71 -29.98
CA VAL A 195 -11.80 2.87 -29.90
C VAL A 195 -12.46 2.29 -31.13
N TYR A 196 -13.42 1.40 -30.91
CA TYR A 196 -14.29 0.87 -31.95
C TYR A 196 -15.68 1.50 -31.82
N ASP A 197 -16.13 2.21 -32.86
CA ASP A 197 -17.51 2.71 -32.98
C ASP A 197 -18.28 1.81 -33.95
N ARG A 198 -19.34 1.18 -33.45
CA ARG A 198 -20.12 0.19 -34.18
C ARG A 198 -21.00 0.79 -35.28
N PRO A 199 -21.73 1.91 -35.06
CA PRO A 199 -22.53 2.53 -36.10
C PRO A 199 -21.76 2.92 -37.35
N SER A 200 -20.58 3.54 -37.21
CA SER A 200 -19.71 3.84 -38.36
C SER A 200 -18.87 2.64 -38.83
N ASN A 201 -18.78 1.60 -37.99
CA ASN A 201 -17.91 0.44 -38.16
C ASN A 201 -16.44 0.83 -38.35
N THR A 202 -15.96 1.78 -37.55
CA THR A 202 -14.59 2.30 -37.61
C THR A 202 -13.84 2.05 -36.32
N THR A 203 -12.55 1.73 -36.45
CA THR A 203 -11.62 1.63 -35.34
C THR A 203 -10.59 2.75 -35.44
N VAL A 204 -10.44 3.53 -34.37
CA VAL A 204 -9.51 4.65 -34.30
C VAL A 204 -8.55 4.44 -33.13
N GLU A 205 -7.26 4.68 -33.37
CA GLU A 205 -6.24 4.67 -32.33
C GLU A 205 -6.03 6.08 -31.79
N PHE A 206 -6.08 6.22 -30.47
CA PHE A 206 -5.70 7.43 -29.77
C PHE A 206 -4.23 7.29 -29.36
N ARG A 207 -3.39 8.18 -29.87
CA ARG A 207 -1.93 8.14 -29.69
C ARG A 207 -1.43 9.40 -29.02
N SER A 208 -0.30 9.32 -28.32
CA SER A 208 0.38 10.52 -27.82
C SER A 208 0.86 11.38 -28.98
N LEU A 209 0.62 12.67 -28.90
CA LEU A 209 1.17 13.70 -29.80
C LEU A 209 2.70 13.79 -29.71
N PRO A 210 3.43 13.88 -30.84
CA PRO A 210 4.88 14.06 -30.85
C PRO A 210 5.30 15.49 -30.47
N GLU A 211 4.50 16.48 -30.89
CA GLU A 211 4.71 17.90 -30.58
C GLU A 211 3.67 18.40 -29.57
N LEU A 212 4.09 19.29 -28.67
CA LEU A 212 3.25 19.92 -27.67
C LEU A 212 3.60 21.41 -27.58
N LEU A 213 2.60 22.23 -27.24
CA LEU A 213 2.78 23.65 -27.03
C LEU A 213 3.69 23.95 -25.83
N GLY A 214 3.50 23.23 -24.71
CA GLY A 214 4.34 23.33 -23.52
C GLY A 214 5.45 22.27 -23.50
N LYS A 215 6.43 22.47 -22.61
CA LYS A 215 7.48 21.46 -22.37
C LYS A 215 6.89 20.21 -21.71
N ARG A 216 7.36 19.02 -22.10
CA ARG A 216 7.00 17.77 -21.42
C ARG A 216 7.49 17.78 -19.98
N TYR A 217 6.75 17.15 -19.07
CA TYR A 217 7.16 16.91 -17.69
C TYR A 217 8.33 15.92 -17.61
N GLY A 218 8.39 15.03 -18.60
CA GLY A 218 9.36 13.93 -18.68
C GLY A 218 8.82 12.64 -18.07
N VAL A 219 9.57 11.57 -18.27
CA VAL A 219 9.23 10.20 -17.82
C VAL A 219 9.91 9.81 -16.51
N SER A 220 10.96 10.54 -16.10
CA SER A 220 11.75 10.23 -14.90
C SER A 220 11.15 10.78 -13.60
N LYS A 221 10.37 11.87 -13.67
CA LYS A 221 9.73 12.47 -12.50
C LYS A 221 8.54 11.63 -12.06
N ASP A 222 8.39 11.44 -10.76
CA ASP A 222 7.27 10.70 -10.19
C ASP A 222 5.92 11.28 -10.63
N LEU A 223 4.98 10.38 -10.95
CA LEU A 223 3.60 10.70 -11.26
C LEU A 223 2.68 9.77 -10.46
N ILE A 224 1.82 10.36 -9.63
CA ILE A 224 0.74 9.66 -8.95
C ILE A 224 -0.58 10.22 -9.46
N ILE A 225 -1.54 9.33 -9.73
CA ILE A 225 -2.91 9.71 -10.09
C ILE A 225 -3.85 9.33 -8.96
N LEU A 226 -4.65 10.29 -8.48
CA LEU A 226 -5.65 10.04 -7.45
C LEU A 226 -7.00 9.69 -8.09
N THR A 227 -7.64 8.63 -7.60
CA THR A 227 -8.94 8.17 -8.09
C THR A 227 -9.95 7.99 -6.96
N SER A 228 -11.23 8.12 -7.29
CA SER A 228 -12.34 7.79 -6.40
C SER A 228 -13.42 7.00 -7.16
N LYS A 229 -14.43 6.49 -6.45
CA LYS A 229 -15.64 5.92 -7.05
C LYS A 229 -16.42 6.88 -7.96
N ASN A 230 -16.13 8.18 -7.91
CA ASN A 230 -16.73 9.19 -8.78
C ASN A 230 -15.92 9.44 -10.06
N THR A 231 -14.65 9.02 -10.11
CA THR A 231 -13.83 9.11 -11.32
C THR A 231 -14.49 8.27 -12.41
N ARG A 232 -14.88 8.89 -13.52
CA ARG A 232 -15.70 8.24 -14.57
C ARG A 232 -15.33 8.70 -15.98
N GLY A 233 -15.47 7.79 -16.95
CA GLY A 233 -15.38 8.11 -18.36
C GLY A 233 -13.94 8.28 -18.82
N VAL A 234 -13.66 9.33 -19.58
CA VAL A 234 -12.31 9.57 -20.15
C VAL A 234 -11.21 9.73 -19.11
N ALA A 235 -11.54 10.08 -17.86
CA ALA A 235 -10.59 10.10 -16.75
C ALA A 235 -10.12 8.68 -16.36
N GLU A 236 -11.00 7.68 -16.50
CA GLU A 236 -10.66 6.27 -16.33
C GLU A 236 -9.71 5.82 -17.44
N ASP A 237 -9.88 6.31 -18.68
CA ASP A 237 -8.96 6.00 -19.80
C ASP A 237 -7.55 6.53 -19.55
N VAL A 238 -7.42 7.76 -19.04
CA VAL A 238 -6.13 8.34 -18.62
C VAL A 238 -5.48 7.50 -17.51
N ALA A 239 -6.23 7.20 -16.44
CA ALA A 239 -5.71 6.44 -15.31
C ALA A 239 -5.31 5.02 -15.72
N TYR A 240 -6.14 4.34 -16.52
CA TYR A 240 -5.89 2.99 -17.00
C TYR A 240 -4.66 2.93 -17.92
N ALA A 241 -4.56 3.85 -18.88
CA ALA A 241 -3.40 3.91 -19.77
C ALA A 241 -2.11 4.18 -18.99
N MET A 242 -2.09 5.19 -18.12
CA MET A 242 -0.90 5.55 -17.34
C MET A 242 -0.44 4.44 -16.39
N LYS A 243 -1.41 3.73 -15.79
CA LYS A 243 -1.14 2.54 -14.97
C LYS A 243 -0.45 1.45 -15.80
N ASN A 244 -1.04 1.10 -16.94
CA ASN A 244 -0.56 -0.04 -17.75
C ASN A 244 0.76 0.26 -18.48
N MET A 245 1.03 1.53 -18.78
CA MET A 245 2.35 2.00 -19.25
C MET A 245 3.42 2.01 -18.15
N LYS A 246 3.06 1.68 -16.90
CA LYS A 246 3.91 1.84 -15.71
C LYS A 246 4.44 3.27 -15.54
N ARG A 247 3.70 4.26 -16.03
CA ARG A 247 4.06 5.68 -15.94
C ARG A 247 3.57 6.32 -14.65
N ALA A 248 2.43 5.87 -14.12
CA ALA A 248 1.86 6.39 -12.89
C ALA A 248 1.47 5.29 -11.89
N THR A 249 1.64 5.60 -10.60
CA THR A 249 0.98 4.84 -9.53
C THR A 249 -0.43 5.41 -9.33
N ILE A 250 -1.44 4.54 -9.30
CA ILE A 250 -2.83 4.94 -9.03
C ILE A 250 -3.13 4.75 -7.54
N VAL A 251 -3.60 5.79 -6.85
CA VAL A 251 -3.85 5.79 -5.40
C VAL A 251 -5.28 6.26 -5.12
N GLY A 252 -6.01 5.53 -4.29
CA GLY A 252 -7.38 5.88 -3.89
C GLY A 252 -8.33 4.72 -4.06
N GLU A 253 -9.55 4.99 -4.51
CA GLU A 253 -10.59 3.96 -4.69
C GLU A 253 -10.63 3.46 -6.13
N ARG A 254 -11.24 2.28 -6.33
CA ARG A 254 -11.67 1.81 -7.66
C ARG A 254 -12.61 2.84 -8.30
N THR A 255 -12.37 3.14 -9.58
CA THR A 255 -13.19 4.10 -10.34
C THR A 255 -14.59 3.56 -10.66
N ALA A 256 -15.47 4.42 -11.19
CA ALA A 256 -16.88 4.12 -11.36
C ALA A 256 -17.22 2.96 -12.32
N GLY A 257 -16.35 2.67 -13.31
CA GLY A 257 -16.63 1.70 -14.36
C GLY A 257 -17.67 2.20 -15.35
N GLY A 258 -17.42 3.36 -15.97
CA GLY A 258 -18.33 3.93 -16.97
C GLY A 258 -18.40 3.15 -18.28
N SER A 259 -18.95 3.80 -19.30
CA SER A 259 -18.89 3.35 -20.70
C SER A 259 -18.53 4.53 -21.56
N LEU A 260 -17.76 4.31 -22.62
CA LEU A 260 -17.26 5.39 -23.45
C LEU A 260 -18.41 6.15 -24.13
N LYS A 261 -19.35 5.40 -24.73
CA LYS A 261 -20.50 5.95 -25.44
C LYS A 261 -21.70 5.02 -25.33
N ILE A 262 -22.77 5.54 -24.74
CA ILE A 262 -24.09 4.89 -24.68
C ILE A 262 -25.06 5.76 -25.46
N GLU A 263 -25.82 5.16 -26.37
CA GLU A 263 -26.86 5.83 -27.13
C GLU A 263 -28.23 5.28 -26.72
N LYS A 264 -29.25 6.16 -26.71
CA LYS A 264 -30.65 5.79 -26.52
C LYS A 264 -31.38 6.01 -27.86
N LEU A 265 -31.69 4.92 -28.54
CA LEU A 265 -32.26 4.91 -29.89
C LEU A 265 -33.76 4.58 -29.85
N ARG A 266 -34.58 5.37 -30.54
CA ARG A 266 -36.03 5.11 -30.64
C ARG A 266 -36.29 3.90 -31.55
N VAL A 267 -37.23 3.05 -31.16
CA VAL A 267 -37.63 1.86 -31.94
C VAL A 267 -38.78 2.23 -32.88
N GLY A 268 -38.46 2.51 -34.15
CA GLY A 268 -39.44 2.94 -35.15
C GLY A 268 -40.24 4.18 -34.69
N GLU A 269 -41.53 4.20 -35.01
CA GLU A 269 -42.46 5.27 -34.56
C GLU A 269 -43.15 4.96 -33.22
N THR A 270 -42.56 4.08 -32.41
CA THR A 270 -43.16 3.65 -31.13
C THR A 270 -42.72 4.55 -29.97
N GLY A 271 -43.29 4.30 -28.78
CA GLY A 271 -42.81 4.89 -27.53
C GLY A 271 -41.63 4.12 -26.91
N PHE A 272 -41.12 3.06 -27.56
CA PHE A 272 -40.01 2.27 -27.02
C PHE A 272 -38.65 2.84 -27.44
N TYR A 273 -37.70 2.76 -26.52
CA TYR A 273 -36.31 3.13 -26.73
C TYR A 273 -35.39 1.99 -26.32
N PHE A 274 -34.28 1.87 -27.04
CA PHE A 274 -33.21 0.93 -26.75
C PHE A 274 -31.93 1.70 -26.41
N THR A 275 -31.49 1.56 -25.17
CA THR A 275 -30.22 2.09 -24.66
C THR A 275 -29.15 1.01 -24.74
N MET A 276 -28.01 1.31 -25.38
CA MET A 276 -26.90 0.37 -25.53
C MET A 276 -25.55 1.06 -25.71
N PRO A 277 -24.43 0.40 -25.38
CA PRO A 277 -23.12 0.91 -25.71
C PRO A 277 -22.86 0.78 -27.22
N THR A 278 -22.50 1.88 -27.87
CA THR A 278 -22.26 1.93 -29.32
C THR A 278 -20.80 2.09 -29.70
N ALA A 279 -19.96 2.49 -28.75
CA ALA A 279 -18.52 2.41 -28.88
C ALA A 279 -17.92 1.64 -27.70
N SER A 280 -16.75 1.06 -27.92
CA SER A 280 -15.94 0.44 -26.86
C SER A 280 -14.50 0.92 -26.96
N VAL A 281 -13.82 0.95 -25.83
CA VAL A 281 -12.39 1.27 -25.74
C VAL A 281 -11.61 0.05 -25.27
N ARG A 282 -10.43 -0.17 -25.84
CA ARG A 282 -9.51 -1.24 -25.43
C ARG A 282 -8.10 -0.70 -25.26
N SER A 283 -7.39 -1.19 -24.25
CA SER A 283 -5.97 -0.90 -24.10
C SER A 283 -5.15 -1.72 -25.07
N PRO A 284 -4.18 -1.12 -25.78
CA PRO A 284 -3.26 -1.85 -26.63
C PRO A 284 -2.28 -2.72 -25.84
N ILE A 285 -2.13 -2.50 -24.53
CA ILE A 285 -1.21 -3.23 -23.66
C ILE A 285 -1.89 -4.48 -23.08
N THR A 286 -3.10 -4.33 -22.53
CA THR A 286 -3.80 -5.43 -21.86
C THR A 286 -4.78 -6.17 -22.78
N GLY A 287 -5.21 -5.53 -23.88
CA GLY A 287 -6.33 -6.00 -24.71
C GLY A 287 -7.71 -5.84 -24.05
N GLU A 288 -7.76 -5.38 -22.79
CA GLU A 288 -8.98 -5.22 -22.00
C GLU A 288 -9.45 -3.75 -21.95
N SER A 289 -10.64 -3.55 -21.38
CA SER A 289 -11.25 -2.23 -21.16
C SER A 289 -11.37 -1.92 -19.67
N TRP A 290 -11.31 -0.63 -19.31
CA TRP A 290 -11.70 -0.14 -17.99
C TRP A 290 -13.22 -0.05 -17.83
N GLU A 291 -13.98 -0.10 -18.93
CA GLU A 291 -15.44 0.05 -18.91
C GLU A 291 -16.10 -1.01 -18.02
N VAL A 292 -17.21 -0.63 -17.36
CA VAL A 292 -18.00 -1.45 -16.43
C VAL A 292 -17.27 -1.83 -15.13
N LYS A 293 -16.01 -2.24 -15.19
CA LYS A 293 -15.23 -2.71 -14.03
C LYS A 293 -14.54 -1.59 -13.26
N GLY A 294 -14.24 -0.49 -13.94
CA GLY A 294 -13.39 0.58 -13.45
C GLY A 294 -11.91 0.18 -13.36
N VAL A 295 -11.08 1.17 -13.06
CA VAL A 295 -9.65 1.03 -12.82
C VAL A 295 -9.45 0.67 -11.36
N THR A 296 -8.93 -0.53 -11.09
CA THR A 296 -8.44 -0.89 -9.75
C THR A 296 -7.20 -0.03 -9.45
N PRO A 297 -7.10 0.65 -8.30
CA PRO A 297 -5.90 1.40 -7.92
C PRO A 297 -4.70 0.47 -7.73
N CYS A 298 -3.48 1.02 -7.75
CA CYS A 298 -2.28 0.29 -7.33
C CYS A 298 -2.22 0.20 -5.81
N ILE A 299 -2.72 1.24 -5.12
CA ILE A 299 -2.76 1.35 -3.66
C ILE A 299 -4.17 1.78 -3.29
N GLU A 300 -4.90 0.87 -2.65
CA GLU A 300 -6.29 1.06 -2.26
C GLU A 300 -6.37 1.75 -0.90
N VAL A 301 -6.96 2.94 -0.88
CA VAL A 301 -7.25 3.76 0.31
C VAL A 301 -8.53 4.54 0.07
N ASP A 302 -9.17 5.02 1.13
CA ASP A 302 -10.33 5.91 0.99
C ASP A 302 -9.95 7.18 0.22
N ALA A 303 -10.86 7.69 -0.61
CA ALA A 303 -10.55 8.83 -1.49
C ALA A 303 -10.11 10.09 -0.70
N GLY A 304 -10.53 10.23 0.56
CA GLY A 304 -10.09 11.29 1.47
C GLY A 304 -8.60 11.24 1.80
N ASP A 305 -8.06 10.03 1.97
CA ASP A 305 -6.68 9.77 2.41
C ASP A 305 -5.70 9.61 1.24
N ALA A 306 -6.21 9.58 0.01
CA ALA A 306 -5.41 9.34 -1.20
C ALA A 306 -4.30 10.39 -1.41
N LEU A 307 -4.57 11.66 -1.12
CA LEU A 307 -3.58 12.74 -1.27
C LEU A 307 -2.44 12.60 -0.24
N GLU A 308 -2.78 12.38 1.03
CA GLU A 308 -1.78 12.19 2.08
C GLU A 308 -0.91 10.96 1.80
N THR A 309 -1.54 9.87 1.35
CA THR A 309 -0.86 8.63 0.96
C THR A 309 0.10 8.87 -0.21
N ALA A 310 -0.33 9.61 -1.24
CA ALA A 310 0.52 9.96 -2.38
C ALA A 310 1.74 10.80 -1.97
N VAL A 311 1.56 11.79 -1.10
CA VAL A 311 2.67 12.59 -0.56
C VAL A 311 3.67 11.73 0.22
N LYS A 312 3.19 10.80 1.06
CA LYS A 312 4.05 9.84 1.79
C LYS A 312 4.88 8.99 0.85
N ILE A 313 4.28 8.47 -0.22
CA ILE A 313 4.98 7.66 -1.23
C ILE A 313 6.07 8.47 -1.93
N ILE A 314 5.76 9.67 -2.40
CA ILE A 314 6.73 10.54 -3.09
C ILE A 314 7.89 10.89 -2.16
N ASN A 315 7.60 11.26 -0.92
CA ASN A 315 8.63 11.58 0.07
C ASN A 315 9.55 10.38 0.32
N LEU A 316 9.00 9.17 0.49
CA LEU A 316 9.81 7.95 0.59
C LEU A 316 10.68 7.74 -0.66
N ARG A 317 10.10 7.81 -1.85
CA ARG A 317 10.84 7.61 -3.12
C ARG A 317 11.99 8.59 -3.29
N SER A 318 11.83 9.83 -2.81
CA SER A 318 12.89 10.83 -2.85
C SER A 318 14.13 10.45 -2.02
N THR A 319 13.99 9.61 -0.98
CA THR A 319 15.11 9.16 -0.15
C THR A 319 15.76 7.88 -0.65
N ILE A 320 15.07 7.09 -1.49
CA ILE A 320 15.55 5.78 -1.96
C ILE A 320 16.91 5.85 -2.65
N PRO A 321 17.21 6.80 -3.56
CA PRO A 321 18.51 6.86 -4.21
C PRO A 321 19.68 6.94 -3.22
N VAL A 322 19.52 7.75 -2.17
CA VAL A 322 20.54 7.90 -1.12
C VAL A 322 20.70 6.60 -0.34
N ILE A 323 19.59 5.95 0.05
CA ILE A 323 19.62 4.67 0.78
C ILE A 323 20.35 3.60 -0.03
N VAL A 324 20.04 3.48 -1.33
CA VAL A 324 20.66 2.46 -2.20
C VAL A 324 22.14 2.76 -2.43
N GLN A 325 22.52 4.03 -2.58
CA GLN A 325 23.93 4.45 -2.68
C GLN A 325 24.72 4.19 -1.38
N GLU A 326 24.14 4.49 -0.22
CA GLU A 326 24.79 4.19 1.06
C GLU A 326 24.93 2.69 1.28
N ALA A 327 23.90 1.91 0.90
CA ALA A 327 23.97 0.45 0.94
C ALA A 327 25.09 -0.09 0.03
N SER A 328 25.26 0.46 -1.18
CA SER A 328 26.33 0.03 -2.10
C SER A 328 27.71 0.31 -1.50
N VAL A 329 27.93 1.49 -0.92
CA VAL A 329 29.18 1.86 -0.25
C VAL A 329 29.47 0.94 0.93
N LEU A 330 28.47 0.66 1.77
CA LEU A 330 28.63 -0.24 2.92
C LEU A 330 29.02 -1.66 2.50
N VAL A 331 28.39 -2.18 1.44
CA VAL A 331 28.78 -3.49 0.89
C VAL A 331 30.22 -3.45 0.42
N ALA A 332 30.62 -2.46 -0.40
CA ALA A 332 31.98 -2.34 -0.91
C ALA A 332 33.04 -2.28 0.20
N GLU A 333 32.76 -1.56 1.30
CA GLU A 333 33.74 -1.36 2.39
C GLU A 333 33.78 -2.48 3.43
N LYS A 334 32.64 -3.12 3.71
CA LYS A 334 32.47 -3.99 4.90
C LYS A 334 32.29 -5.45 4.56
N TYR A 335 31.90 -5.78 3.34
CA TYR A 335 31.65 -7.16 2.97
C TYR A 335 32.97 -7.95 2.86
N ALA A 336 33.03 -9.12 3.50
CA ALA A 336 34.27 -9.86 3.70
C ALA A 336 34.96 -10.32 2.39
N PHE A 337 34.18 -10.51 1.32
CA PHE A 337 34.69 -10.94 0.02
C PHE A 337 34.81 -9.74 -0.92
N THR A 338 35.97 -9.08 -0.93
CA THR A 338 36.19 -7.79 -1.61
C THR A 338 35.81 -7.78 -3.10
N GLN A 339 36.16 -8.84 -3.86
CA GLN A 339 35.81 -8.91 -5.28
C GLN A 339 34.30 -9.01 -5.53
N ILE A 340 33.57 -9.72 -4.65
CA ILE A 340 32.11 -9.79 -4.71
C ILE A 340 31.52 -8.45 -4.26
N ALA A 341 32.11 -7.81 -3.25
CA ALA A 341 31.67 -6.53 -2.72
C ALA A 341 31.65 -5.42 -3.78
N GLU A 342 32.73 -5.30 -4.56
CA GLU A 342 32.85 -4.33 -5.66
C GLU A 342 31.79 -4.58 -6.74
N ASP A 343 31.60 -5.84 -7.15
CA ASP A 343 30.63 -6.23 -8.18
C ASP A 343 29.19 -5.97 -7.72
N VAL A 344 28.84 -6.34 -6.48
CA VAL A 344 27.52 -6.08 -5.88
C VAL A 344 27.27 -4.58 -5.81
N SER A 345 28.24 -3.80 -5.33
CA SER A 345 28.10 -2.34 -5.23
C SER A 345 27.80 -1.71 -6.58
N GLN A 346 28.56 -2.05 -7.63
CA GLN A 346 28.35 -1.49 -8.96
C GLN A 346 26.98 -1.90 -9.53
N LYS A 347 26.62 -3.19 -9.45
CA LYS A 347 25.33 -3.66 -9.96
C LYS A 347 24.15 -3.05 -9.22
N LEU A 348 24.28 -2.79 -7.92
CA LEU A 348 23.23 -2.12 -7.14
C LEU A 348 23.00 -0.68 -7.61
N LEU A 349 24.07 0.05 -7.96
CA LEU A 349 23.97 1.38 -8.57
C LEU A 349 23.36 1.31 -9.97
N ASP A 350 23.72 0.32 -10.78
CA ASP A 350 23.13 0.12 -12.10
C ASP A 350 21.61 -0.16 -12.01
N LEU A 351 21.17 -0.94 -11.02
CA LEU A 351 19.75 -1.17 -10.75
C LEU A 351 19.04 0.15 -10.39
N LEU A 352 19.66 1.00 -9.59
CA LEU A 352 19.14 2.33 -9.25
C LEU A 352 19.00 3.22 -10.49
N GLU A 353 20.05 3.33 -11.30
CA GLU A 353 20.06 4.16 -12.52
C GLU A 353 19.03 3.70 -13.56
N ASN A 354 18.81 2.39 -13.67
CA ASN A 354 17.80 1.81 -14.55
C ASN A 354 16.36 1.95 -14.01
N GLY A 355 16.16 2.64 -12.89
CA GLY A 355 14.86 2.95 -12.33
C GLY A 355 14.19 1.76 -11.63
N THR A 356 14.94 0.73 -11.24
CA THR A 356 14.41 -0.49 -10.60
C THR A 356 13.62 -0.18 -9.33
N TYR A 357 14.05 0.83 -8.58
CA TYR A 357 13.41 1.26 -7.34
C TYR A 357 12.40 2.42 -7.51
N SER A 358 12.15 2.88 -8.73
CA SER A 358 11.31 4.08 -9.01
C SER A 358 9.83 3.90 -8.65
N MET A 359 9.35 2.66 -8.59
CA MET A 359 7.93 2.35 -8.34
C MET A 359 7.66 1.79 -6.94
N ILE A 360 8.64 1.84 -6.04
CA ILE A 360 8.49 1.41 -4.64
C ILE A 360 7.53 2.33 -3.90
N ASN A 361 6.54 1.76 -3.19
CA ASN A 361 5.46 2.53 -2.57
C ASN A 361 5.47 2.48 -1.04
N SER A 362 6.31 1.64 -0.44
CA SER A 362 6.40 1.51 1.01
C SER A 362 7.81 1.11 1.45
N GLU A 363 8.13 1.40 2.72
CA GLU A 363 9.39 0.96 3.33
C GLU A 363 9.54 -0.56 3.28
N THR A 364 8.44 -1.30 3.47
CA THR A 364 8.43 -2.77 3.39
C THR A 364 8.76 -3.27 2.00
N GLU A 365 8.25 -2.60 0.95
CA GLU A 365 8.57 -2.94 -0.43
C GLU A 365 10.03 -2.62 -0.77
N LEU A 366 10.55 -1.47 -0.30
CA LEU A 366 11.96 -1.12 -0.43
C LEU A 366 12.86 -2.17 0.20
N GLU A 367 12.55 -2.54 1.45
CA GLU A 367 13.30 -3.49 2.24
C GLU A 367 13.31 -4.87 1.58
N ALA A 368 12.14 -5.36 1.16
CA ALA A 368 12.02 -6.64 0.47
C ALA A 368 12.82 -6.62 -0.84
N ARG A 369 12.73 -5.54 -1.61
CA ARG A 369 13.42 -5.43 -2.89
C ARG A 369 14.93 -5.35 -2.73
N LEU A 370 15.42 -4.42 -1.91
CA LEU A 370 16.85 -4.22 -1.66
C LEU A 370 17.48 -5.48 -1.05
N SER A 371 16.79 -6.15 -0.13
CA SER A 371 17.26 -7.42 0.45
C SER A 371 17.32 -8.54 -0.58
N ALA A 372 16.34 -8.62 -1.48
CA ALA A 372 16.35 -9.62 -2.56
C ALA A 372 17.51 -9.36 -3.53
N ASP A 373 17.68 -8.12 -3.96
CA ASP A 373 18.76 -7.74 -4.89
C ASP A 373 20.14 -7.99 -4.24
N LEU A 374 20.35 -7.60 -2.97
CA LEU A 374 21.61 -7.88 -2.26
C LEU A 374 21.93 -9.38 -2.18
N LYS A 375 20.94 -10.23 -1.90
CA LYS A 375 21.12 -11.69 -1.86
C LYS A 375 21.41 -12.27 -3.23
N GLU A 376 20.68 -11.82 -4.25
CA GLU A 376 20.87 -12.28 -5.63
C GLU A 376 22.25 -11.89 -6.16
N LEU A 377 22.65 -10.64 -5.96
CA LEU A 377 23.92 -10.11 -6.46
C LEU A 377 25.13 -10.70 -5.73
N SER A 378 25.05 -10.90 -4.42
CA SER A 378 26.17 -11.45 -3.63
C SER A 378 26.28 -12.98 -3.68
N GLY A 379 25.17 -13.68 -3.96
CA GLY A 379 25.05 -15.12 -3.76
C GLY A 379 25.09 -15.57 -2.30
N ASP A 380 25.14 -14.63 -1.35
CA ASP A 380 25.20 -14.91 0.09
C ASP A 380 23.81 -14.87 0.70
N LYS A 381 23.44 -15.96 1.38
CA LYS A 381 22.16 -16.09 2.06
C LYS A 381 22.10 -15.25 3.35
N PHE A 382 23.25 -14.83 3.86
CA PHE A 382 23.41 -14.15 5.15
C PHE A 382 23.58 -12.64 5.01
N ILE A 383 23.80 -12.09 3.81
CA ILE A 383 23.73 -10.64 3.62
C ILE A 383 22.27 -10.19 3.82
N LEU A 384 22.05 -9.31 4.80
CA LEU A 384 20.74 -8.84 5.19
C LEU A 384 20.76 -7.34 5.47
N PHE A 385 19.67 -6.66 5.11
CA PHE A 385 19.44 -5.28 5.49
C PHE A 385 19.05 -5.20 6.99
N ILE A 386 19.88 -4.56 7.83
CA ILE A 386 19.84 -4.65 9.30
C ILE A 386 18.63 -3.94 9.96
N PHE A 387 17.97 -2.99 9.28
CA PHE A 387 16.78 -2.31 9.80
C PHE A 387 15.66 -3.29 10.23
N LEU A 388 15.57 -4.40 9.49
CA LEU A 388 14.65 -5.52 9.65
C LEU A 388 14.91 -6.33 10.93
N MET A 389 16.17 -6.47 11.35
CA MET A 389 16.50 -7.14 12.62
C MET A 389 16.04 -6.32 13.82
N VAL A 390 16.20 -4.99 13.82
CA VAL A 390 15.82 -4.16 14.97
C VAL A 390 14.30 -4.19 15.19
N ARG A 391 13.48 -4.02 14.15
CA ARG A 391 12.01 -4.09 14.31
C ARG A 391 11.50 -5.51 14.61
N ALA A 392 12.15 -6.56 14.11
CA ALA A 392 11.78 -7.94 14.42
C ALA A 392 12.22 -8.38 15.83
N SER A 393 13.35 -7.86 16.32
CA SER A 393 13.93 -8.26 17.62
C SER A 393 13.30 -7.55 18.81
N PHE A 394 12.70 -6.37 18.60
CA PHE A 394 12.08 -5.56 19.64
C PHE A 394 10.61 -5.33 19.35
N GLN A 395 9.74 -5.66 20.30
CA GLN A 395 8.33 -5.25 20.28
C GLN A 395 8.13 -4.16 21.33
N THR A 396 7.42 -3.11 20.95
CA THR A 396 7.10 -1.98 21.82
C THR A 396 5.62 -1.66 21.74
N ASP A 397 5.02 -1.36 22.88
CA ASP A 397 3.62 -0.93 22.96
C ASP A 397 3.45 0.09 24.11
N ILE A 398 2.37 0.86 24.07
CA ILE A 398 1.96 1.78 25.13
C ILE A 398 0.60 1.34 25.64
N LEU A 399 0.62 0.75 26.83
CA LEU A 399 -0.54 0.24 27.53
C LEU A 399 -1.31 1.39 28.22
N GLU A 400 -2.46 1.05 28.80
CA GLU A 400 -3.23 1.98 29.64
C GLU A 400 -2.36 2.65 30.72
N ASN A 401 -2.73 3.87 31.11
CA ASN A 401 -1.99 4.69 32.08
C ASN A 401 -0.55 5.06 31.65
N ASN A 402 -0.28 5.05 30.34
CA ASN A 402 1.03 5.40 29.75
C ASN A 402 2.15 4.46 30.25
N VAL A 403 1.85 3.17 30.40
CA VAL A 403 2.82 2.14 30.75
C VAL A 403 3.47 1.62 29.47
N GLY A 404 4.80 1.71 29.38
CA GLY A 404 5.53 1.13 28.27
C GLY A 404 5.63 -0.39 28.40
N LEU A 405 5.53 -1.08 27.27
CA LEU A 405 5.94 -2.48 27.14
C LEU A 405 7.13 -2.55 26.20
N LEU A 406 8.22 -3.18 26.64
CA LEU A 406 9.38 -3.49 25.82
C LEU A 406 9.65 -4.99 25.89
N ARG A 407 9.55 -5.68 24.76
CA ARG A 407 9.90 -7.10 24.64
C ARG A 407 11.06 -7.27 23.68
N PHE A 408 11.99 -8.15 24.05
CA PHE A 408 13.02 -8.66 23.16
C PHE A 408 13.48 -10.03 23.63
N ASP A 409 13.85 -10.88 22.69
CA ASP A 409 14.04 -12.31 22.95
C ASP A 409 15.53 -12.74 22.95
N MET A 410 16.47 -11.81 22.76
CA MET A 410 17.92 -12.07 22.81
C MET A 410 18.75 -10.81 23.13
N PHE A 411 19.84 -10.97 23.88
CA PHE A 411 20.87 -9.95 24.11
C PHE A 411 21.93 -9.99 23.00
N GLY A 412 22.12 -8.87 22.30
CA GLY A 412 23.14 -8.73 21.27
C GLY A 412 24.56 -8.57 21.85
N ASP A 413 25.56 -8.72 21.00
CA ASP A 413 26.95 -8.39 21.34
C ASP A 413 27.20 -6.88 21.26
N PHE A 414 27.91 -6.31 22.23
CA PHE A 414 28.11 -4.86 22.34
C PHE A 414 28.84 -4.28 21.12
N GLU A 415 29.82 -4.99 20.56
CA GLU A 415 30.53 -4.56 19.35
C GLU A 415 29.61 -4.49 18.12
N GLN A 416 28.57 -5.33 18.07
CA GLN A 416 27.58 -5.34 17.00
C GLN A 416 26.43 -4.36 17.25
N VAL A 417 26.07 -4.15 18.52
CA VAL A 417 24.97 -3.27 18.93
C VAL A 417 25.40 -1.80 18.92
N ALA A 418 26.63 -1.48 19.30
CA ALA A 418 27.10 -0.10 19.40
C ALA A 418 26.96 0.71 18.08
N PRO A 419 27.31 0.18 16.89
CA PRO A 419 27.12 0.88 15.61
C PRO A 419 25.66 1.18 15.29
N ILE A 420 24.73 0.33 15.72
CA ILE A 420 23.29 0.46 15.46
C ILE A 420 22.51 1.06 16.64
N ALA A 421 23.19 1.49 17.70
CA ALA A 421 22.56 1.99 18.92
C ALA A 421 21.63 3.19 18.64
N LYS A 422 22.01 4.08 17.71
CA LYS A 422 21.16 5.22 17.32
C LYS A 422 19.85 4.76 16.67
N ILE A 423 19.91 3.75 15.81
CA ILE A 423 18.73 3.17 15.14
C ILE A 423 17.80 2.52 16.17
N ILE A 424 18.36 1.76 17.13
CA ILE A 424 17.59 1.17 18.23
C ILE A 424 16.94 2.27 19.07
N VAL A 425 17.65 3.36 19.36
CA VAL A 425 17.10 4.47 20.12
C VAL A 425 15.92 5.12 19.39
N GLU A 426 16.10 5.46 18.12
CA GLU A 426 15.09 6.13 17.30
C GLU A 426 13.83 5.28 17.08
N ASN A 427 14.00 3.97 16.89
CA ASN A 427 12.91 3.08 16.46
C ASN A 427 12.29 2.24 17.58
N VAL A 428 12.97 2.10 18.72
CA VAL A 428 12.53 1.26 19.85
C VAL A 428 12.46 2.10 21.12
N TRP A 429 13.59 2.64 21.56
CA TRP A 429 13.69 3.24 22.89
C TRP A 429 12.85 4.51 23.04
N ASN A 430 12.87 5.41 22.06
CA ASN A 430 12.14 6.67 22.08
C ASN A 430 10.62 6.48 22.20
N LYS A 431 10.09 5.31 21.82
CA LYS A 431 8.67 4.99 21.97
C LYS A 431 8.27 4.78 23.43
N VAL A 432 9.16 4.24 24.25
CA VAL A 432 8.85 3.82 25.62
C VAL A 432 9.54 4.66 26.69
N VAL A 433 10.59 5.42 26.38
CA VAL A 433 11.40 6.14 27.38
C VAL A 433 10.59 7.19 28.18
N ASN A 434 9.56 7.77 27.56
CA ASN A 434 8.72 8.82 28.15
C ASN A 434 7.46 8.29 28.87
N THR A 435 7.37 6.99 29.08
CA THR A 435 6.28 6.33 29.83
C THR A 435 6.39 6.59 31.33
N THR A 436 5.30 6.33 32.08
CA THR A 436 5.22 6.50 33.55
C THR A 436 5.86 5.33 34.30
N ALA A 437 5.69 4.12 33.77
CA ALA A 437 6.34 2.89 34.19
C ALA A 437 6.63 2.02 32.95
N LEU A 438 7.57 1.08 33.08
CA LEU A 438 7.99 0.20 32.00
C LEU A 438 7.90 -1.26 32.44
N VAL A 439 7.30 -2.10 31.59
CA VAL A 439 7.35 -3.54 31.68
C VAL A 439 8.35 -4.05 30.65
N ILE A 440 9.40 -4.75 31.10
CA ILE A 440 10.34 -5.47 30.24
C ILE A 440 9.92 -6.93 30.20
N ASP A 441 9.50 -7.41 29.03
CA ASP A 441 9.07 -8.79 28.85
C ASP A 441 10.22 -9.67 28.35
N LEU A 442 10.74 -10.52 29.23
CA LEU A 442 11.82 -11.47 28.95
C LEU A 442 11.34 -12.92 28.99
N ARG A 443 10.02 -13.15 28.95
CA ARG A 443 9.43 -14.50 29.06
C ARG A 443 9.84 -15.44 27.92
N ASN A 444 10.33 -14.93 26.80
CA ASN A 444 10.84 -15.75 25.69
C ASN A 444 12.33 -15.52 25.43
N ASN A 445 13.03 -14.84 26.33
CA ASN A 445 14.41 -14.41 26.10
C ASN A 445 15.40 -15.54 26.38
N VAL A 446 16.12 -15.99 25.35
CA VAL A 446 17.04 -17.14 25.42
C VAL A 446 18.48 -16.74 25.79
N GLY A 447 18.70 -15.52 26.25
CA GLY A 447 20.01 -15.02 26.65
C GLY A 447 20.75 -14.36 25.49
N GLY A 448 22.06 -14.61 25.36
CA GLY A 448 22.91 -13.96 24.37
C GLY A 448 24.25 -13.55 24.95
N TYR A 449 24.80 -12.44 24.48
CA TYR A 449 26.10 -11.95 24.91
C TYR A 449 25.98 -11.09 26.18
N THR A 450 26.83 -11.35 27.16
CA THR A 450 26.87 -10.58 28.42
C THR A 450 27.47 -9.18 28.23
N SER A 451 28.15 -8.92 27.11
CA SER A 451 28.82 -7.65 26.79
C SER A 451 27.86 -6.45 26.77
N THR A 452 26.58 -6.64 26.46
CA THR A 452 25.58 -5.56 26.41
C THR A 452 24.88 -5.26 27.74
N ILE A 453 25.02 -6.11 28.76
CA ILE A 453 24.31 -5.96 30.05
C ILE A 453 24.63 -4.62 30.69
N SER A 454 25.91 -4.23 30.77
CA SER A 454 26.32 -2.92 31.30
C SER A 454 25.61 -1.77 30.58
N GLY A 455 25.57 -1.81 29.25
CA GLY A 455 24.94 -0.77 28.43
C GLY A 455 23.44 -0.71 28.66
N PHE A 456 22.77 -1.85 28.71
CA PHE A 456 21.33 -1.92 28.91
C PHE A 456 20.90 -1.52 30.32
N CYS A 457 21.56 -2.05 31.37
CA CYS A 457 21.34 -1.66 32.77
C CYS A 457 21.47 -0.15 32.97
N SER A 458 22.41 0.49 32.27
CA SER A 458 22.67 1.92 32.43
C SER A 458 21.47 2.80 32.08
N TYR A 459 20.56 2.39 31.19
CA TYR A 459 19.37 3.18 30.91
C TYR A 459 18.45 3.33 32.12
N PHE A 460 18.51 2.42 33.08
CA PHE A 460 17.60 2.36 34.23
C PHE A 460 18.14 3.05 35.49
N PHE A 461 19.30 3.69 35.42
CA PHE A 461 19.88 4.43 36.53
C PHE A 461 20.26 5.85 36.11
N ASP A 462 20.27 6.78 37.06
CA ASP A 462 20.65 8.16 36.82
C ASP A 462 22.15 8.26 36.49
N GLY A 463 22.52 9.13 35.55
CA GLY A 463 23.90 9.22 35.03
C GLY A 463 24.90 9.94 35.94
N ASN A 464 24.49 10.34 37.14
CA ASN A 464 25.29 11.09 38.10
C ASN A 464 26.30 10.22 38.87
N LYS A 465 26.08 8.90 38.94
CA LYS A 465 26.95 7.97 39.66
C LYS A 465 27.03 6.63 38.92
N GLN A 466 28.23 6.06 38.83
CA GLN A 466 28.38 4.69 38.36
C GLN A 466 27.97 3.69 39.45
N ILE A 467 27.19 2.69 39.06
CA ILE A 467 26.68 1.64 39.94
C ILE A 467 27.38 0.34 39.58
N LEU A 468 27.87 -0.36 40.60
CA LEU A 468 28.41 -1.71 40.46
C LEU A 468 27.24 -2.66 40.22
N LEU A 469 27.23 -3.28 39.04
CA LEU A 469 26.18 -4.18 38.60
C LEU A 469 26.45 -5.60 39.09
N ASP A 470 27.65 -6.11 38.83
CA ASP A 470 28.08 -7.43 39.30
C ASP A 470 29.62 -7.50 39.43
N THR A 471 30.10 -8.52 40.12
CA THR A 471 31.52 -8.86 40.19
C THR A 471 31.67 -10.29 39.69
N LEU A 472 32.45 -10.49 38.63
CA LEU A 472 32.63 -11.77 37.97
C LEU A 472 33.97 -12.39 38.36
N TYR A 473 33.95 -13.62 38.86
CA TYR A 473 35.14 -14.42 39.12
C TYR A 473 35.46 -15.30 37.91
N ASN A 474 36.66 -15.16 37.36
CA ASN A 474 37.18 -16.01 36.29
C ASN A 474 38.24 -16.96 36.85
N ARG A 475 37.99 -18.27 36.74
CA ARG A 475 38.84 -19.30 37.34
C ARG A 475 40.21 -19.46 36.65
N PRO A 476 40.34 -19.54 35.31
CA PRO A 476 41.63 -19.70 34.65
C PRO A 476 42.62 -18.59 34.95
N SER A 477 42.15 -17.34 35.05
CA SER A 477 42.99 -16.19 35.36
C SER A 477 43.07 -15.86 36.87
N GLU A 478 42.24 -16.51 37.69
CA GLU A 478 42.03 -16.19 39.11
C GLU A 478 41.72 -14.70 39.36
N THR A 479 41.04 -14.04 38.42
CA THR A 479 40.73 -12.61 38.52
C THR A 479 39.27 -12.35 38.89
N LEU A 480 39.05 -11.21 39.55
CA LEU A 480 37.74 -10.60 39.72
C LEU A 480 37.62 -9.44 38.74
N LYS A 481 36.52 -9.40 37.99
CA LYS A 481 36.18 -8.32 37.07
C LYS A 481 34.87 -7.69 37.50
N GLU A 482 34.90 -6.40 37.76
CA GLU A 482 33.70 -5.64 38.08
C GLU A 482 32.97 -5.18 36.82
N MET A 483 31.65 -5.28 36.85
CA MET A 483 30.75 -4.78 35.83
C MET A 483 30.08 -3.50 36.34
N TRP A 484 30.21 -2.39 35.61
CA TRP A 484 29.72 -1.08 36.03
C TRP A 484 28.77 -0.48 34.98
N THR A 485 27.83 0.35 35.42
CA THR A 485 27.05 1.20 34.50
C THR A 485 27.97 2.16 33.72
N LEU A 486 27.62 2.44 32.47
CA LEU A 486 28.25 3.40 31.59
C LEU A 486 27.90 4.84 31.99
N SER A 487 28.87 5.75 31.87
CA SER A 487 28.66 7.19 32.12
C SER A 487 27.93 7.88 30.97
N ARG A 488 28.14 7.44 29.73
CA ARG A 488 27.51 7.98 28.51
C ARG A 488 26.72 6.90 27.80
N LEU A 489 25.58 7.30 27.24
CA LEU A 489 24.69 6.45 26.43
C LEU A 489 24.24 7.21 25.20
N THR A 490 23.86 6.45 24.17
CA THR A 490 23.08 6.99 23.05
C THR A 490 21.64 7.12 23.52
N GLY A 491 20.99 8.26 23.32
CA GLY A 491 19.61 8.49 23.77
C GLY A 491 19.47 8.82 25.26
N GLU A 492 18.22 8.97 25.70
CA GLU A 492 17.88 9.38 27.07
C GLU A 492 17.85 8.21 28.05
N ARG A 493 18.18 8.46 29.32
CA ARG A 493 18.01 7.45 30.39
C ARG A 493 16.54 7.40 30.80
N TYR A 494 16.05 6.20 31.09
CA TYR A 494 14.76 6.02 31.78
C TYR A 494 14.81 6.57 33.21
N GLY A 495 15.99 6.45 33.83
CA GLY A 495 16.28 6.94 35.17
C GLY A 495 15.77 6.01 36.28
N GLU A 496 16.10 6.33 37.52
CA GLU A 496 15.83 5.47 38.68
C GLU A 496 14.44 5.68 39.31
N LYS A 497 13.75 6.77 38.96
CA LYS A 497 12.48 7.19 39.60
C LYS A 497 11.23 6.49 39.07
N LYS A 498 11.27 6.01 37.83
CA LYS A 498 10.11 5.41 37.16
C LYS A 498 10.00 3.92 37.47
N GLY A 499 8.77 3.44 37.65
CA GLY A 499 8.48 2.05 37.93
C GLY A 499 9.03 1.11 36.85
N LEU A 500 9.61 -0.01 37.26
CA LEU A 500 10.18 -1.01 36.35
C LEU A 500 9.78 -2.41 36.80
N ILE A 501 9.11 -3.14 35.91
CA ILE A 501 8.73 -4.54 36.11
C ILE A 501 9.46 -5.38 35.05
N ILE A 502 9.96 -6.56 35.44
CA ILE A 502 10.55 -7.53 34.51
C ILE A 502 9.73 -8.82 34.56
N LEU A 503 9.31 -9.31 33.39
CA LEU A 503 8.57 -10.56 33.26
C LEU A 503 9.52 -11.71 32.92
N THR A 504 9.43 -12.83 33.63
CA THR A 504 10.28 -14.01 33.44
C THR A 504 9.49 -15.29 33.23
N SER A 505 10.12 -16.28 32.58
CA SER A 505 9.61 -17.65 32.47
C SER A 505 10.75 -18.67 32.62
N ALA A 506 10.42 -19.96 32.57
CA ALA A 506 11.41 -21.04 32.47
C ALA A 506 12.29 -20.98 31.19
N ALA A 507 11.90 -20.19 30.18
CA ALA A 507 12.71 -19.96 28.97
C ALA A 507 13.74 -18.84 29.16
N THR A 508 13.56 -17.94 30.13
CA THR A 508 14.51 -16.87 30.44
C THR A 508 15.83 -17.47 30.88
N MET A 509 16.91 -17.26 30.10
CA MET A 509 18.21 -17.88 30.39
C MET A 509 19.44 -17.00 30.09
N GLY A 510 20.61 -17.35 30.65
CA GLY A 510 21.91 -16.77 30.28
C GLY A 510 22.04 -15.28 30.60
N ALA A 511 22.42 -14.45 29.63
CA ALA A 511 22.56 -12.99 29.82
C ALA A 511 21.27 -12.32 30.34
N ALA A 512 20.09 -12.86 29.99
CA ALA A 512 18.83 -12.38 30.52
C ALA A 512 18.67 -12.67 32.01
N GLU A 513 19.19 -13.80 32.49
CA GLU A 513 19.20 -14.13 33.92
C GLU A 513 20.13 -13.19 34.67
N GLU A 514 21.36 -12.98 34.18
CA GLU A 514 22.28 -12.04 34.81
C GLU A 514 21.66 -10.62 34.91
N PHE A 515 21.01 -10.14 33.85
CA PHE A 515 20.26 -8.88 33.89
C PHE A 515 19.16 -8.89 34.96
N VAL A 516 18.29 -9.91 34.99
CA VAL A 516 17.22 -10.04 35.98
C VAL A 516 17.79 -10.07 37.41
N TYR A 517 18.87 -10.83 37.62
CA TYR A 517 19.55 -10.97 38.91
C TYR A 517 20.10 -9.62 39.38
N ILE A 518 20.82 -8.89 38.52
CA ILE A 518 21.35 -7.57 38.83
C ILE A 518 20.22 -6.60 39.22
N MET A 519 19.17 -6.53 38.39
CA MET A 519 18.06 -5.59 38.61
C MET A 519 17.26 -5.91 39.86
N LYS A 520 17.13 -7.20 40.19
CA LYS A 520 16.51 -7.68 41.43
C LYS A 520 17.38 -7.38 42.65
N LYS A 521 18.67 -7.75 42.62
CA LYS A 521 19.64 -7.54 43.71
C LYS A 521 19.78 -6.06 44.09
N LEU A 522 19.78 -5.18 43.09
CA LEU A 522 19.86 -3.73 43.29
C LEU A 522 18.52 -3.10 43.68
N GLY A 523 17.44 -3.87 43.78
CA GLY A 523 16.09 -3.37 44.08
C GLY A 523 15.53 -2.43 43.03
N ARG A 524 16.05 -2.46 41.79
CA ARG A 524 15.65 -1.55 40.72
C ARG A 524 14.36 -1.99 40.03
N ALA A 525 14.08 -3.29 39.98
CA ALA A 525 12.91 -3.83 39.28
C ALA A 525 12.15 -4.88 40.11
N THR A 526 10.83 -4.89 39.95
CA THR A 526 9.97 -5.97 40.44
C THR A 526 9.91 -7.08 39.38
N VAL A 527 10.41 -8.26 39.72
CA VAL A 527 10.34 -9.47 38.89
C VAL A 527 9.03 -10.23 39.12
N ILE A 528 8.29 -10.52 38.04
CA ILE A 528 7.00 -11.24 38.05
C ILE A 528 7.07 -12.39 37.04
N GLY A 529 6.56 -13.57 37.37
CA GLY A 529 6.49 -14.69 36.43
C GLY A 529 6.99 -15.99 37.04
N GLU A 530 7.69 -16.81 36.25
CA GLU A 530 8.22 -18.10 36.69
C GLU A 530 9.69 -17.98 37.10
N VAL A 531 10.20 -19.02 37.76
CA VAL A 531 11.64 -19.17 38.03
C VAL A 531 12.37 -19.29 36.69
N THR A 532 13.47 -18.55 36.52
CA THR A 532 14.29 -18.63 35.30
C THR A 532 15.01 -19.98 35.20
N ARG A 533 15.64 -20.26 34.04
CA ARG A 533 16.16 -21.59 33.72
C ARG A 533 17.27 -22.11 34.64
N GLY A 534 18.04 -21.23 35.27
CA GLY A 534 19.24 -21.59 36.04
C GLY A 534 20.43 -21.92 35.16
N GLY A 535 20.69 -21.10 34.14
CA GLY A 535 21.83 -21.26 33.26
C GLY A 535 23.18 -20.99 33.94
N CYS A 536 24.19 -20.74 33.12
CA CYS A 536 25.50 -20.26 33.56
C CYS A 536 26.02 -19.21 32.57
N HIS A 537 27.08 -18.53 32.97
CA HIS A 537 27.86 -17.71 32.05
C HIS A 537 28.36 -18.55 30.85
N PRO A 538 28.53 -17.96 29.66
CA PRO A 538 29.01 -18.67 28.48
C PRO A 538 30.28 -19.48 28.77
N PRO A 539 30.29 -20.81 28.54
CA PRO A 539 31.45 -21.64 28.80
C PRO A 539 32.56 -21.39 27.77
N GLU A 540 33.81 -21.58 28.19
CA GLU A 540 34.94 -21.60 27.28
C GLU A 540 35.18 -23.01 26.75
N THR A 541 35.57 -23.13 25.48
CA THR A 541 35.83 -24.43 24.84
C THR A 541 37.32 -24.72 24.83
N PHE A 542 37.71 -25.84 25.43
CA PHE A 542 39.08 -26.30 25.55
C PHE A 542 39.29 -27.55 24.72
N ARG A 543 40.37 -27.60 23.95
CA ARG A 543 40.81 -28.83 23.27
C ARG A 543 41.46 -29.78 24.29
N VAL A 544 41.08 -31.05 24.26
CA VAL A 544 41.65 -32.07 25.16
C VAL A 544 42.90 -32.67 24.51
N ALA A 545 44.07 -32.29 25.01
CA ALA A 545 45.37 -32.69 24.44
C ALA A 545 45.45 -32.43 22.91
N ASP A 546 46.27 -33.20 22.19
CA ASP A 546 46.34 -33.16 20.72
C ASP A 546 45.27 -34.07 20.08
N SER A 547 44.03 -34.00 20.55
CA SER A 547 42.91 -34.78 20.01
C SER A 547 41.82 -33.88 19.44
N ASP A 548 40.90 -34.42 18.64
CA ASP A 548 39.72 -33.69 18.15
C ASP A 548 38.55 -33.71 19.14
N VAL A 549 38.85 -33.90 20.43
CA VAL A 549 37.88 -33.82 21.53
C VAL A 549 37.93 -32.44 22.16
N TYR A 550 36.76 -31.83 22.36
CA TYR A 550 36.60 -30.50 22.94
C TYR A 550 35.69 -30.57 24.18
N LEU A 551 36.05 -29.86 25.23
CA LEU A 551 35.26 -29.69 26.45
C LEU A 551 34.83 -28.23 26.57
N SER A 552 33.52 -27.99 26.68
CA SER A 552 32.99 -26.68 27.06
C SER A 552 32.86 -26.62 28.57
N VAL A 553 33.63 -25.75 29.21
CA VAL A 553 33.76 -25.65 30.66
C VAL A 553 33.31 -24.24 31.10
N PRO A 554 32.34 -24.11 32.01
CA PRO A 554 32.05 -22.84 32.66
C PRO A 554 33.25 -22.42 33.50
N VAL A 555 33.85 -21.29 33.14
CA VAL A 555 35.05 -20.76 33.80
C VAL A 555 34.82 -19.45 34.52
N THR A 556 33.66 -18.84 34.30
CA THR A 556 33.25 -17.57 34.89
C THR A 556 31.96 -17.79 35.70
N ARG A 557 31.86 -17.11 36.84
CA ARG A 557 30.63 -17.06 37.67
C ARG A 557 30.47 -15.69 38.30
N SER A 558 29.24 -15.33 38.63
CA SER A 558 28.96 -14.19 39.50
C SER A 558 29.50 -14.46 40.91
N ASP A 559 30.17 -13.48 41.50
CA ASP A 559 30.74 -13.56 42.84
C ASP A 559 29.68 -13.24 43.90
N ALA A 560 28.76 -14.18 44.09
CA ALA A 560 27.72 -14.11 45.10
C ALA A 560 28.22 -14.73 46.42
N LEU A 561 29.00 -13.97 47.19
CA LEU A 561 29.58 -14.45 48.45
C LEU A 561 28.57 -14.63 49.60
N GLN A 562 27.34 -14.10 49.47
CA GLN A 562 26.33 -14.11 50.55
C GLN A 562 24.96 -14.69 50.14
N ASP A 563 24.64 -14.72 48.85
CA ASP A 563 23.43 -15.38 48.33
C ASP A 563 23.88 -16.57 47.49
N HIS A 564 23.23 -17.72 47.64
CA HIS A 564 23.38 -18.82 46.68
C HIS A 564 23.04 -18.23 45.30
N GLY A 565 24.04 -18.11 44.42
CA GLY A 565 23.94 -17.41 43.13
C GLY A 565 22.79 -17.90 42.24
N TRP A 566 22.57 -17.22 41.13
CA TRP A 566 21.48 -17.59 40.21
C TRP A 566 21.83 -18.82 39.36
N GLU A 567 23.11 -19.13 39.19
CA GLU A 567 23.59 -20.20 38.33
C GLU A 567 23.18 -21.59 38.83
N GLY A 568 22.63 -22.41 37.93
CA GLY A 568 22.18 -23.78 38.22
C GLY A 568 20.84 -23.90 38.96
N VAL A 569 20.28 -22.81 39.49
CA VAL A 569 19.02 -22.81 40.24
C VAL A 569 17.95 -21.91 39.60
N GLY A 570 18.39 -20.80 39.01
CA GLY A 570 17.50 -19.79 38.43
C GLY A 570 17.06 -18.76 39.45
N ILE A 571 16.44 -17.69 38.97
CA ILE A 571 16.05 -16.53 39.75
C ILE A 571 14.58 -16.66 40.07
N SER A 572 14.26 -16.78 41.36
CA SER A 572 12.87 -16.76 41.80
C SER A 572 12.25 -15.36 41.57
N PRO A 573 11.02 -15.25 41.07
CA PRO A 573 10.32 -13.98 40.95
C PRO A 573 9.98 -13.40 42.34
N HIS A 574 9.65 -12.11 42.43
CA HIS A 574 9.04 -11.55 43.65
C HIS A 574 7.56 -11.94 43.74
N ILE A 575 6.87 -11.97 42.59
CA ILE A 575 5.48 -12.36 42.47
C ILE A 575 5.41 -13.55 41.50
N PRO A 576 5.21 -14.78 42.03
CA PRO A 576 5.05 -15.96 41.18
C PRO A 576 3.78 -15.87 40.34
N ALA A 577 3.90 -16.10 39.03
CA ALA A 577 2.80 -16.19 38.08
C ALA A 577 3.21 -17.14 36.93
N SER A 578 2.25 -17.78 36.24
CA SER A 578 2.59 -18.49 35.01
C SER A 578 3.08 -17.50 33.94
N ALA A 579 3.88 -17.98 32.98
CA ALA A 579 4.35 -17.14 31.89
C ALA A 579 3.19 -16.39 31.21
N ASP A 580 2.06 -17.06 30.96
CA ASP A 580 0.89 -16.46 30.32
C ASP A 580 0.22 -15.37 31.18
N ALA A 581 0.17 -15.54 32.51
CA ALA A 581 -0.51 -14.61 33.41
C ALA A 581 0.37 -13.43 33.89
N ALA A 582 1.69 -13.49 33.68
CA ALA A 582 2.64 -12.53 34.26
C ALA A 582 2.40 -11.08 33.79
N LEU A 583 2.02 -10.87 32.52
CA LEU A 583 1.74 -9.53 32.01
C LEU A 583 0.48 -8.93 32.63
N ASP A 584 -0.58 -9.72 32.80
CA ASP A 584 -1.82 -9.22 33.40
C ASP A 584 -1.63 -8.96 34.90
N THR A 585 -0.86 -9.82 35.59
CA THR A 585 -0.43 -9.58 36.98
C THR A 585 0.34 -8.26 37.11
N ALA A 586 1.23 -7.95 36.16
CA ALA A 586 1.97 -6.69 36.14
C ALA A 586 1.05 -5.47 35.92
N LYS A 587 0.07 -5.58 35.02
CA LYS A 587 -0.92 -4.52 34.79
C LYS A 587 -1.76 -4.26 36.04
N GLU A 588 -2.22 -5.31 36.71
CA GLU A 588 -2.98 -5.20 37.96
C GLU A 588 -2.17 -4.48 39.04
N LEU A 589 -0.91 -4.88 39.25
CA LEU A 589 -0.03 -4.26 40.24
C LEU A 589 0.21 -2.77 39.95
N LEU A 590 0.44 -2.40 38.68
CA LEU A 590 0.64 -1.01 38.28
C LEU A 590 -0.65 -0.19 38.43
N ASN A 591 -1.80 -0.75 38.08
CA ASN A 591 -3.09 -0.09 38.22
C ASN A 591 -3.45 0.18 39.69
N GLU A 592 -3.16 -0.76 40.60
CA GLU A 592 -3.31 -0.52 42.05
C GLU A 592 -2.39 0.60 42.53
N HIS A 593 -1.13 0.62 42.07
CA HIS A 593 -0.17 1.65 42.43
C HIS A 593 -0.61 3.05 41.97
N PHE A 594 -1.13 3.16 40.74
CA PHE A 594 -1.64 4.43 40.21
C PHE A 594 -2.99 4.83 40.80
N GLY A 595 -3.84 3.85 41.14
CA GLY A 595 -5.14 4.08 41.78
C GLY A 595 -5.03 4.61 43.21
N GLY A 596 -3.99 4.21 43.94
CA GLY A 596 -3.70 4.68 45.30
C GLY A 596 -3.03 6.06 45.40
N GLN A 597 -2.66 6.68 44.27
CA GLN A 597 -2.00 8.00 44.21
C GLN A 597 -2.94 9.15 43.79
N LYS A 598 -4.24 8.90 43.65
CA LYS A 598 -5.26 9.93 43.33
C LYS A 598 -5.78 10.69 44.55
#